data_AF-A0A5A7V946-F1
#
_entry.id   AF-A0A5A7V946-F1
#
_cell.length_a   1.000
_cell.length_b   1.000
_cell.length_c   1.000
_cell.angle_alpha   90.00
_cell.angle_beta   90.00
_cell.angle_gamma   90.00
#
_symmetry.space_group_name_H-M   'P 1'
#
loop_
_entity.id
_entity.type
_entity.pdbx_description
1 polymer ?
#
loop_
_entity_poly.entity_id
_entity_poly.type
_entity_poly.pdbx_seq_one_letter_code
_entity_poly.pdbx_strand_id
1 'polypeptide(L)'
;MVQPERGASTIKVRQIPLFSKLGTGFYSHQCRLLTRITSEHYPIVLEASSTPWGPTPFRFNNLWIKEDNLNTIIENWWGEIHQEGHPSFSFILRLKQLAKRTKTWQHDKKCTQDQDIILWRSEIEKIDALESQNCITKEDMDKRKIPKLDLQNSTIKEAQY
;
A
#
# COMPACT_ATOMS: atom_id res chain seq x y z
N MET A 1 -5.60 22.94 37.79
CA MET A 1 -4.36 22.16 37.53
C MET A 1 -4.81 20.85 36.91
N VAL A 2 -5.05 20.81 35.59
CA VAL A 2 -4.12 20.48 34.49
C VAL A 2 -3.61 19.03 34.59
N GLN A 3 -4.12 18.20 33.67
CA GLN A 3 -3.82 16.78 33.35
C GLN A 3 -2.42 16.63 32.67
N PRO A 4 -1.93 15.48 32.08
CA PRO A 4 -2.63 14.20 31.75
C PRO A 4 -1.84 12.85 31.75
N GLU A 5 -2.65 11.78 31.65
CA GLU A 5 -2.56 10.52 30.86
C GLU A 5 -1.22 10.11 30.19
N ARG A 6 -0.94 8.79 30.20
CA ARG A 6 -0.80 7.97 28.97
C ARG A 6 -0.59 6.48 29.24
N GLY A 7 -1.48 5.67 28.68
CA GLY A 7 -1.34 4.22 28.56
C GLY A 7 -0.11 3.83 27.74
N ALA A 8 0.56 2.78 28.19
CA ALA A 8 1.69 2.17 27.51
C ALA A 8 1.22 1.55 26.18
N SER A 9 1.70 2.08 25.06
CA SER A 9 1.56 1.45 23.75
C SER A 9 2.83 0.65 23.47
N THR A 10 2.69 -0.66 23.43
CA THR A 10 3.75 -1.64 23.18
C THR A 10 4.47 -1.36 21.86
N ILE A 11 5.76 -1.03 21.95
CA ILE A 11 6.65 -0.95 20.79
C ILE A 11 6.92 -2.38 20.30
N LYS A 12 6.42 -2.73 19.13
CA LYS A 12 6.72 -4.02 18.50
C LYS A 12 8.13 -3.94 17.89
N VAL A 13 9.11 -4.47 18.62
CA VAL A 13 10.48 -4.66 18.12
C VAL A 13 10.42 -5.69 16.98
N ARG A 14 10.71 -5.28 15.75
CA ARG A 14 11.00 -6.23 14.67
C ARG A 14 12.26 -7.00 15.06
N GLN A 15 12.15 -8.31 15.11
CA GLN A 15 13.21 -9.25 15.46
C GLN A 15 14.50 -8.91 14.69
N ILE A 16 15.54 -8.49 15.41
CA ILE A 16 16.88 -8.24 14.84
C ILE A 16 17.60 -9.59 14.80
N PRO A 17 17.96 -10.13 13.61
CA PRO A 17 18.81 -11.30 13.55
C PRO A 17 20.22 -10.91 13.99
N LEU A 18 20.68 -11.49 15.10
CA LEU A 18 22.09 -11.44 15.52
C LEU A 18 22.91 -12.32 14.58
N PHE A 19 23.49 -11.73 13.54
CA PHE A 19 24.64 -12.34 12.85
C PHE A 19 25.72 -11.30 12.54
N SER A 20 26.95 -11.70 12.86
CA SER A 20 28.18 -10.93 12.84
C SER A 20 28.60 -10.56 11.42
N LYS A 21 28.53 -9.26 11.10
CA LYS A 21 29.51 -8.51 10.30
C LYS A 21 29.11 -7.03 10.35
N LEU A 22 29.72 -6.28 11.27
CA LEU A 22 29.71 -4.81 11.21
C LEU A 22 30.53 -4.39 9.98
N GLY A 23 29.84 -4.14 8.86
CA GLY A 23 30.34 -3.24 7.83
C GLY A 23 30.05 -1.81 8.28
N THR A 24 31.09 -1.03 8.53
CA THR A 24 31.01 0.38 8.90
C THR A 24 30.40 1.19 7.75
N GLY A 25 29.13 1.56 7.91
CA GLY A 25 28.46 2.53 7.06
C GLY A 25 27.11 2.84 7.69
N PHE A 26 27.01 3.95 8.43
CA PHE A 26 25.69 4.46 8.79
C PHE A 26 24.97 4.79 7.49
N TYR A 27 23.89 4.07 7.21
CA TYR A 27 23.04 4.32 6.05
C TYR A 27 22.63 5.80 6.06
N SER A 28 22.56 6.45 4.90
CA SER A 28 21.90 7.74 4.83
C SER A 28 20.42 7.50 5.15
N HIS A 29 19.94 8.18 6.20
CA HIS A 29 18.53 8.19 6.56
C HIS A 29 17.99 9.55 6.11
N GLN A 30 17.08 9.56 5.15
CA GLN A 30 16.37 10.77 4.77
C GLN A 30 15.06 10.84 5.55
N CYS A 31 14.85 11.97 6.21
CA CYS A 31 13.59 12.25 6.91
C CYS A 31 12.77 13.22 6.05
N ARG A 32 11.52 12.87 5.74
CA ARG A 32 10.59 13.74 5.01
C ARG A 32 9.30 13.90 5.80
N LEU A 33 8.86 15.15 5.97
CA LEU A 33 7.51 15.45 6.45
C LEU A 33 6.50 15.16 5.33
N LEU A 34 5.42 14.45 5.65
CA LEU A 34 4.30 14.26 4.73
C LEU A 34 3.17 15.25 5.01
N THR A 35 2.36 15.53 3.99
CA THR A 35 1.11 16.25 4.12
C THR A 35 0.17 15.53 5.09
N ARG A 36 -0.62 16.30 5.83
CA ARG A 36 -1.54 15.80 6.85
C ARG A 36 -2.80 15.21 6.20
N ILE A 37 -2.77 13.93 5.82
CA ILE A 37 -3.88 13.32 5.07
C ILE A 37 -4.87 12.57 5.98
N THR A 38 -4.40 11.89 7.03
CA THR A 38 -5.25 11.00 7.86
C THR A 38 -5.14 11.20 9.37
N SER A 39 -4.09 11.89 9.85
CA SER A 39 -3.82 12.11 11.28
C SER A 39 -3.99 13.59 11.66
N GLU A 40 -4.23 13.88 12.93
CA GLU A 40 -4.17 15.24 13.48
C GLU A 40 -2.71 15.75 13.63
N HIS A 41 -1.72 14.89 13.36
CA HIS A 41 -0.29 15.21 13.33
C HIS A 41 0.33 14.98 11.95
N TYR A 42 1.38 15.75 11.62
CA TYR A 42 2.16 15.54 10.39
C TYR A 42 2.90 14.20 10.45
N PRO A 43 2.67 13.27 9.51
CA PRO A 43 3.43 12.04 9.44
C PRO A 43 4.88 12.33 9.08
N ILE A 44 5.82 11.64 9.74
CA ILE A 44 7.25 11.71 9.44
C ILE A 44 7.66 10.37 8.82
N VAL A 45 8.19 10.42 7.60
CA VAL A 45 8.74 9.24 6.93
C VAL A 45 10.25 9.25 7.09
N LEU A 46 10.79 8.13 7.57
CA LEU A 46 12.21 7.86 7.62
C LEU A 46 12.56 6.85 6.52
N GLU A 47 13.26 7.31 5.49
CA GLU A 47 13.71 6.48 4.38
C GLU A 47 15.18 6.12 4.63
N ALA A 48 15.44 4.87 5.01
CA ALA A 48 16.78 4.34 5.08
C ALA A 48 17.21 3.88 3.68
N SER A 49 18.40 4.27 3.24
CA SER A 49 18.99 3.78 1.99
C SER A 49 19.12 2.25 2.02
N SER A 50 18.14 1.54 1.46
CA SER A 50 18.19 0.09 1.35
C SER A 50 19.14 -0.27 0.22
N THR A 51 20.26 -0.93 0.52
CA THR A 51 21.02 -1.64 -0.51
C THR A 51 20.08 -2.67 -1.16
N PRO A 52 19.91 -2.69 -2.49
CA PRO A 52 19.01 -3.65 -3.13
C PRO A 52 19.58 -5.06 -2.91
N TRP A 53 18.95 -5.81 -1.99
CA TRP A 53 19.22 -7.22 -1.76
C TRP A 53 18.66 -8.04 -2.94
N GLY A 54 19.37 -7.99 -4.06
CA GLY A 54 19.11 -8.80 -5.27
C GLY A 54 17.73 -8.59 -5.92
N PRO A 55 17.49 -9.22 -7.07
CA PRO A 55 16.18 -9.23 -7.69
C PRO A 55 15.20 -10.05 -6.84
N THR A 56 14.18 -9.39 -6.29
CA THR A 56 13.09 -10.11 -5.60
C THR A 56 12.38 -11.02 -6.63
N PRO A 57 12.36 -12.35 -6.46
CA PRO A 57 11.92 -13.27 -7.52
C PRO A 57 10.43 -13.13 -7.87
N PHE A 58 9.60 -12.64 -6.94
CA PHE A 58 8.19 -12.30 -7.17
C PHE A 58 7.66 -11.52 -5.96
N ARG A 59 6.96 -10.41 -6.17
CA ARG A 59 6.22 -9.70 -5.11
C ARG A 59 4.73 -9.69 -5.48
N PHE A 60 3.99 -10.64 -4.94
CA PHE A 60 2.52 -10.53 -4.91
C PHE A 60 2.13 -9.67 -3.73
N ASN A 61 1.24 -8.71 -3.95
CA ASN A 61 0.71 -7.94 -2.83
C ASN A 61 -0.34 -8.80 -2.12
N ASN A 62 -0.06 -9.19 -0.88
CA ASN A 62 -0.91 -10.06 -0.07
C ASN A 62 -2.33 -9.47 0.14
N LEU A 63 -2.49 -8.17 -0.08
CA LEU A 63 -3.79 -7.51 -0.08
C LEU A 63 -4.76 -8.09 -1.11
N TRP A 64 -4.26 -8.50 -2.26
CA TRP A 64 -5.11 -9.04 -3.32
C TRP A 64 -5.55 -10.48 -3.05
N ILE A 65 -4.88 -11.22 -2.16
CA ILE A 65 -5.32 -12.55 -1.71
C ILE A 65 -6.64 -12.45 -0.96
N LYS A 66 -6.88 -11.31 -0.29
CA LYS A 66 -8.09 -11.04 0.49
C LYS A 66 -9.24 -10.44 -0.33
N GLU A 67 -9.05 -10.20 -1.63
CA GLU A 67 -10.16 -9.77 -2.48
C GLU A 67 -11.10 -10.95 -2.74
N ASP A 68 -12.37 -10.79 -2.37
CA ASP A 68 -13.39 -11.84 -2.47
C ASP A 68 -13.55 -12.40 -3.90
N ASN A 69 -13.23 -11.58 -4.91
CA ASN A 69 -13.37 -11.94 -6.31
C ASN A 69 -12.15 -12.66 -6.92
N LEU A 70 -11.03 -12.77 -6.19
CA LEU A 70 -9.79 -13.33 -6.76
C LEU A 70 -10.00 -14.78 -7.21
N ASN A 71 -10.67 -15.61 -6.39
CA ASN A 71 -10.89 -17.01 -6.69
C ASN A 71 -11.71 -17.18 -7.98
N THR A 72 -12.82 -16.46 -8.10
CA THR A 72 -13.70 -16.47 -9.28
C THR A 72 -12.95 -16.03 -10.54
N ILE A 73 -12.11 -15.01 -10.43
CA ILE A 73 -11.29 -14.52 -11.55
C ILE A 73 -10.27 -15.58 -12.00
N ILE A 74 -9.59 -16.22 -11.05
CA ILE A 74 -8.61 -17.27 -11.34
C ILE A 74 -9.28 -18.49 -11.98
N GLU A 75 -10.45 -18.90 -11.48
CA GLU A 75 -11.23 -20.01 -12.04
C GLU A 75 -11.66 -19.74 -13.48
N ASN A 76 -12.17 -18.53 -13.75
CA ASN A 76 -12.53 -18.12 -15.10
C ASN A 76 -11.33 -18.14 -16.05
N TRP A 77 -10.21 -17.56 -15.64
CA TRP A 77 -8.99 -17.59 -16.46
C TRP A 77 -8.46 -19.00 -16.68
N TRP A 78 -8.55 -19.85 -15.67
CA TRP A 78 -8.14 -21.24 -15.80
C TRP A 78 -8.98 -21.98 -16.85
N GLY A 79 -10.31 -21.77 -16.84
CA GLY A 79 -11.23 -22.35 -17.81
C GLY A 79 -11.01 -21.85 -19.25
N GLU A 80 -10.68 -20.58 -19.42
CA GLU A 80 -10.43 -19.96 -20.74
C GLU A 80 -9.11 -20.41 -21.39
N ILE A 81 -8.13 -20.84 -20.60
CA ILE A 81 -6.84 -21.26 -21.16
C ILE A 81 -6.95 -22.67 -21.74
N HIS A 82 -7.02 -22.75 -23.07
CA HIS A 82 -6.87 -23.97 -23.84
C HIS A 82 -5.42 -24.16 -24.32
N GLN A 83 -4.86 -25.34 -24.10
CA GLN A 83 -3.50 -25.70 -24.55
C GLN A 83 -3.45 -27.15 -25.03
N GLU A 84 -3.03 -27.33 -26.28
CA GLU A 84 -2.84 -28.63 -26.91
C GLU A 84 -1.43 -29.17 -26.63
N GLY A 85 -1.31 -30.51 -26.56
CA GLY A 85 -0.02 -31.18 -26.38
C GLY A 85 0.05 -32.08 -25.15
N HIS A 86 1.28 -32.47 -24.78
CA HIS A 86 1.52 -33.38 -23.66
C HIS A 86 1.03 -32.76 -22.34
N PRO A 87 0.35 -33.51 -21.45
CA PRO A 87 -0.25 -32.96 -20.23
C PRO A 87 0.71 -32.12 -19.37
N SER A 88 1.97 -32.57 -19.21
CA SER A 88 2.97 -31.82 -18.44
C SER A 88 3.36 -30.49 -19.11
N PHE A 89 3.44 -30.46 -20.44
CA PHE A 89 3.75 -29.24 -21.18
C PHE A 89 2.58 -28.26 -21.12
N SER A 90 1.36 -28.75 -21.40
CA SER A 90 0.13 -27.96 -21.33
C SER A 90 -0.07 -27.37 -19.93
N PHE A 91 0.20 -28.14 -18.87
CA PHE A 91 0.11 -27.64 -17.49
C PHE A 91 1.09 -26.50 -17.20
N ILE A 92 2.37 -26.64 -17.55
CA ILE A 92 3.37 -25.58 -17.35
C ILE A 92 2.98 -24.31 -18.11
N LEU A 93 2.48 -24.46 -19.34
CA LEU A 93 2.10 -23.33 -20.17
C LEU A 93 0.84 -22.62 -19.63
N ARG A 94 -0.12 -23.38 -19.11
CA ARG A 94 -1.28 -22.84 -18.37
C ARG A 94 -0.85 -22.01 -17.17
N LEU A 95 0.07 -22.52 -16.35
CA LEU A 95 0.61 -21.76 -15.21
C LEU A 95 1.33 -20.48 -15.64
N LYS A 96 2.12 -20.52 -16.72
CA LYS A 96 2.80 -19.32 -17.26
C LYS A 96 1.79 -18.27 -17.73
N GLN A 97 0.74 -18.69 -18.43
CA GLN A 97 -0.30 -17.79 -18.90
C GLN A 97 -1.12 -17.20 -17.74
N LEU A 98 -1.47 -18.03 -16.75
CA LEU A 98 -2.14 -17.59 -15.54
C LEU A 98 -1.30 -16.53 -14.81
N ALA A 99 -0.01 -16.83 -14.57
CA ALA A 99 0.90 -15.88 -13.93
C ALA A 99 1.01 -14.55 -14.70
N LYS A 100 0.97 -14.57 -16.05
CA LYS A 100 0.96 -13.35 -16.87
C LYS A 100 -0.33 -12.55 -16.66
N ARG A 101 -1.50 -13.20 -16.68
CA ARG A 101 -2.81 -12.54 -16.45
C ARG A 101 -2.92 -11.97 -15.04
N THR A 102 -2.43 -12.69 -14.03
CA THR A 102 -2.39 -12.21 -12.65
C THR A 102 -1.52 -10.96 -12.53
N LYS A 103 -0.36 -10.91 -13.21
CA LYS A 103 0.51 -9.72 -13.20
C LYS A 103 -0.15 -8.50 -13.86
N THR A 104 -0.81 -8.68 -15.01
CA THR A 104 -1.50 -7.57 -15.68
C THR A 104 -2.67 -7.06 -14.84
N TRP A 105 -3.49 -7.96 -14.29
CA TRP A 105 -4.58 -7.58 -13.40
C TRP A 105 -4.10 -6.85 -12.15
N GLN A 106 -3.00 -7.31 -11.54
CA GLN A 106 -2.39 -6.63 -10.39
C GLN A 106 -1.93 -5.22 -10.75
N HIS A 107 -1.32 -5.05 -11.93
CA HIS A 107 -0.88 -3.74 -12.40
C HIS A 107 -2.07 -2.80 -12.62
N ASP A 108 -3.12 -3.27 -13.28
CA ASP A 108 -4.30 -2.46 -13.61
C ASP A 108 -5.04 -2.03 -12.34
N LYS A 109 -5.26 -2.95 -11.40
CA LYS A 109 -5.84 -2.65 -10.08
C LYS A 109 -5.05 -1.60 -9.32
N LYS A 110 -3.72 -1.74 -9.31
CA LYS A 110 -2.84 -0.77 -8.65
C LYS A 110 -2.93 0.59 -9.34
N CYS A 111 -2.95 0.63 -10.67
CA CYS A 111 -3.07 1.88 -11.42
C CYS A 111 -4.39 2.61 -11.11
N THR A 112 -5.52 1.90 -11.06
CA THR A 112 -6.80 2.48 -10.64
C THR A 112 -6.76 3.01 -9.21
N GLN A 113 -6.22 2.23 -8.27
CA GLN A 113 -6.07 2.66 -6.88
C GLN A 113 -5.16 3.89 -6.74
N ASP A 114 -4.06 3.94 -7.50
CA ASP A 114 -3.14 5.09 -7.51
C ASP A 114 -3.84 6.34 -8.07
N GLN A 115 -4.69 6.20 -9.10
CA GLN A 115 -5.51 7.30 -9.64
C GLN A 115 -6.51 7.82 -8.60
N ASP A 116 -7.22 6.93 -7.91
CA ASP A 116 -8.16 7.31 -6.85
C ASP A 116 -7.45 8.05 -5.70
N ILE A 117 -6.28 7.56 -5.28
CA ILE A 117 -5.44 8.21 -4.26
C ILE A 117 -5.01 9.61 -4.70
N ILE A 118 -4.63 9.80 -5.97
CA ILE A 118 -4.26 11.12 -6.50
C ILE A 118 -5.45 12.07 -6.48
N LEU A 119 -6.63 11.61 -6.91
CA LEU A 119 -7.86 12.41 -6.91
C LEU A 119 -8.25 12.81 -5.49
N TRP A 120 -8.27 11.87 -4.55
CA TRP A 120 -8.57 12.11 -3.14
C TRP A 120 -7.58 13.09 -2.49
N ARG A 121 -6.28 12.97 -2.81
CA ARG A 121 -5.26 13.91 -2.32
C ARG A 121 -5.46 15.32 -2.86
N SER A 122 -5.74 15.46 -4.15
CA SER A 122 -6.01 16.77 -4.76
C SER A 122 -7.25 17.42 -4.15
N GLU A 123 -8.29 16.64 -3.87
CA GLU A 123 -9.51 17.16 -3.25
C GLU A 123 -9.27 17.64 -1.81
N ILE A 124 -8.48 16.89 -1.02
CA ILE A 124 -8.07 17.31 0.33
C ILE A 124 -7.23 18.60 0.26
N GLU A 125 -6.31 18.71 -0.70
CA GLU A 125 -5.48 19.91 -0.87
C GLU A 125 -6.31 21.17 -1.20
N LYS A 126 -7.37 21.04 -2.01
CA LYS A 126 -8.30 22.15 -2.27
C LYS A 126 -9.02 22.59 -0.99
N ILE A 127 -9.46 21.62 -0.17
CA ILE A 127 -10.14 21.92 1.10
C ILE A 127 -9.17 22.60 2.07
N ASP A 128 -7.92 22.12 2.17
CA ASP A 128 -6.88 22.74 3.01
C ASP A 128 -6.53 24.16 2.53
N ALA A 129 -6.54 24.41 1.21
CA ALA A 129 -6.34 25.75 0.64
C ALA A 129 -7.48 26.71 1.01
N LEU A 130 -8.74 26.25 0.98
CA LEU A 130 -9.90 27.03 1.43
C LEU A 130 -9.88 27.30 2.94
N GLU A 131 -9.39 26.33 3.74
CA GLU A 131 -9.17 26.47 5.18
C GLU A 131 -8.14 27.57 5.48
N SER A 132 -7.04 27.65 4.72
CA SER A 132 -6.03 28.70 4.86
C SER A 132 -6.55 30.13 4.61
N GLN A 133 -7.63 30.24 3.83
CA GLN A 133 -8.29 31.51 3.51
C GLN A 133 -9.46 31.82 4.47
N ASN A 134 -9.71 30.98 5.49
CA ASN A 134 -10.85 31.07 6.42
C ASN A 134 -12.24 31.04 5.73
N CYS A 135 -12.33 30.49 4.52
CA CYS A 135 -13.56 30.45 3.70
C CYS A 135 -14.30 29.10 3.80
N ILE A 136 -14.05 28.32 4.85
CA ILE A 136 -14.54 26.94 4.93
C ILE A 136 -16.04 26.86 5.25
N THR A 137 -16.78 26.05 4.49
CA THR A 137 -18.19 25.77 4.77
C THR A 137 -18.37 24.41 5.44
N LYS A 138 -19.51 24.19 6.11
CA LYS A 138 -19.82 22.89 6.74
C LYS A 138 -19.91 21.75 5.72
N GLU A 139 -20.32 22.05 4.49
CA GLU A 139 -20.38 21.06 3.40
C GLU A 139 -18.99 20.57 2.99
N ASP A 140 -17.97 21.44 3.01
CA ASP A 140 -16.60 21.06 2.63
C ASP A 140 -15.93 20.19 3.70
N MET A 141 -16.30 20.39 4.97
CA MET A 141 -15.90 19.51 6.08
C MET A 141 -16.48 18.09 5.94
N ASP A 142 -17.72 17.97 5.43
CA ASP A 142 -18.34 16.67 5.20
C ASP A 142 -17.74 15.94 3.99
N LYS A 143 -17.41 16.66 2.91
CA LYS A 143 -16.69 16.11 1.75
C LYS A 143 -15.32 15.54 2.12
N ARG A 144 -14.66 16.06 3.16
CA ARG A 144 -13.35 15.59 3.65
C ARG A 144 -13.41 14.20 4.31
N LYS A 145 -14.56 13.79 4.87
CA LYS A 145 -14.67 12.56 5.69
C LYS A 145 -14.44 11.29 4.87
N ILE A 146 -15.03 11.22 3.67
CA ILE A 146 -15.00 10.02 2.83
C ILE A 146 -13.57 9.76 2.29
N PRO A 147 -12.89 10.72 1.64
CA PRO A 147 -11.52 10.51 1.16
C PRO A 147 -10.53 10.22 2.29
N LYS A 148 -10.72 10.83 3.47
CA LYS A 148 -9.88 10.58 4.66
C LYS A 148 -10.04 9.16 5.17
N LEU A 149 -11.27 8.64 5.23
CA LEU A 149 -11.56 7.28 5.65
C LEU A 149 -11.02 6.25 4.65
N ASP A 150 -11.21 6.46 3.35
CA ASP A 150 -10.73 5.55 2.31
C ASP A 150 -9.20 5.50 2.27
N LEU A 151 -8.53 6.64 2.45
CA LEU A 151 -7.08 6.70 2.54
C LEU A 151 -6.54 6.04 3.83
N GLN A 152 -7.24 6.17 4.95
CA GLN A 152 -6.94 5.43 6.17
C GLN A 152 -7.05 3.93 5.95
N ASN A 153 -8.14 3.48 5.32
CA ASN A 153 -8.36 2.07 5.01
C ASN A 153 -7.28 1.52 4.07
N SER A 154 -6.85 2.31 3.08
CA SER A 154 -5.73 1.97 2.19
C SER A 154 -4.41 1.84 2.96
N THR A 155 -4.12 2.76 3.88
CA THR A 155 -2.89 2.75 4.70
C THR A 155 -2.87 1.56 5.68
N ILE A 156 -4.01 1.24 6.30
CA ILE A 156 -4.16 0.10 7.22
C ILE A 156 -3.97 -1.22 6.46
N LYS A 157 -4.54 -1.33 5.26
CA LYS A 157 -4.31 -2.47 4.37
C LYS A 157 -2.80 -2.65 4.12
N GLU A 158 -2.10 -1.60 3.71
CA GLU A 158 -0.65 -1.68 3.47
C GLU A 158 0.18 -2.02 4.72
N ALA A 159 -0.20 -1.52 5.90
CA ALA A 159 0.57 -1.70 7.14
C ALA A 159 0.40 -3.07 7.82
N GLN A 160 -0.64 -3.82 7.48
CA GLN A 160 -0.92 -5.14 8.07
C GLN A 160 -0.05 -6.27 7.49
N TYR A 161 0.90 -5.96 6.60
CA TYR A 161 1.76 -6.95 5.92
C TYR A 161 3.22 -6.51 5.85
#